data_AF-A0A7J4VB87-F1
#
_entry.id   AF-A0A7J4VB87-F1
#
_cell.length_a   1.000
_cell.length_b   1.000
_cell.length_c   1.000
_cell.angle_alpha   90.00
_cell.angle_beta   90.00
_cell.angle_gamma   90.00
#
_symmetry.space_group_name_H-M   'P 1'
#
loop_
_entity.id
_entity.type
_entity.pdbx_description
1 polymer ?
#
loop_
_entity_poly.entity_id
_entity_poly.type
_entity_poly.pdbx_seq_one_letter_code
_entity_poly.pdbx_strand_id
1 'polypeptide(L)'
;PSIAVRRSASGSGFSEVIYDVAFDNRERFNSKKPEYHRLDIRVTAFARFWGLDWNFYLDVINVYNRSNIIGYDYYVTEEKELGIKPTSMFPILPTLGFSIKF
;
A
#
# COMPACT_ATOMS: atom_id res chain seq x y z
N PRO A 1 23.10 -9.48 12.39
CA PRO A 1 21.98 -10.39 12.03
C PRO A 1 22.05 -11.67 12.86
N SER A 2 20.97 -12.01 13.58
CA SER A 2 20.86 -13.30 14.28
C SER A 2 20.23 -14.32 13.34
N ILE A 3 21.06 -15.20 12.78
CA ILE A 3 20.57 -16.36 12.04
C ILE A 3 19.95 -17.31 13.08
N ALA A 4 18.65 -17.53 13.02
CA ALA A 4 18.01 -18.54 13.85
C ALA A 4 18.33 -19.90 13.24
N VAL A 5 19.32 -20.60 13.81
CA VAL A 5 19.66 -21.96 13.44
C VAL A 5 19.08 -22.94 14.46
N ARG A 6 18.41 -24.00 14.00
CA ARG A 6 18.10 -25.14 14.87
C ARG A 6 19.18 -26.17 14.67
N ARG A 7 19.86 -26.51 15.78
CA ARG A 7 20.77 -27.65 15.81
C ARG A 7 19.91 -28.91 15.84
N SER A 8 20.01 -29.73 14.79
CA SER A 8 19.39 -31.06 14.78
C SER A 8 20.05 -31.91 15.86
N ALA A 9 19.25 -32.64 16.65
CA ALA A 9 19.74 -33.53 17.70
C ALA A 9 20.37 -34.83 17.17
N SER A 10 20.26 -35.07 15.86
CA SER A 10 20.96 -36.17 15.18
C SER A 10 22.32 -35.66 14.70
N GLY A 11 23.40 -36.26 15.19
CA GLY A 11 24.79 -35.79 15.15
C GLY A 11 25.48 -35.62 13.77
N SER A 12 24.75 -35.25 12.72
CA SER A 12 25.32 -34.71 11.48
C SER A 12 25.25 -33.18 11.53
N GLY A 13 26.41 -32.50 11.50
CA GLY A 13 26.60 -31.07 11.77
C GLY A 13 25.95 -30.05 10.84
N PHE A 14 24.77 -30.34 10.27
CA PHE A 14 24.01 -29.39 9.47
C PHE A 14 23.11 -28.55 10.38
N SER A 15 23.45 -27.27 10.53
CA SER A 15 22.55 -26.26 11.07
C SER A 15 21.57 -25.84 9.97
N GLU A 16 20.29 -26.21 10.11
CA GLU A 16 19.24 -25.70 9.23
C GLU A 16 18.98 -24.24 9.61
N VAL A 17 19.14 -23.33 8.64
CA VAL A 17 18.77 -21.93 8.79
C VAL A 17 17.25 -21.87 8.80
N ILE A 18 16.65 -21.57 9.96
CA ILE A 18 15.18 -21.46 10.08
C ILE A 18 14.69 -20.12 9.55
N TYR A 19 15.52 -19.09 9.68
CA TYR A 19 15.16 -17.73 9.28
C TYR A 19 16.43 -16.95 8.96
N ASP A 20 16.67 -16.70 7.66
CA ASP A 20 17.70 -15.78 7.19
C ASP A 20 17.08 -14.41 6.96
N VAL A 21 17.01 -13.61 8.02
CA VAL A 21 16.88 -12.16 7.83
C VAL A 21 18.25 -11.62 7.47
N ALA A 22 18.65 -11.86 6.23
CA ALA A 22 19.72 -11.14 5.57
C ALA A 22 19.28 -9.69 5.35
N PHE A 23 19.11 -8.95 6.46
CA PHE A 23 19.10 -7.49 6.53
C PHE A 23 20.53 -6.93 6.45
N ASP A 24 21.49 -7.68 5.89
CA ASP A 24 22.91 -7.30 5.78
C ASP A 24 23.29 -6.86 4.36
N ASN A 25 22.37 -6.21 3.66
CA ASN A 25 22.76 -5.36 2.55
C ASN A 25 22.81 -3.92 3.07
N ARG A 26 23.93 -3.23 2.87
CA ARG A 26 24.12 -1.81 3.23
C ARG A 26 23.08 -0.89 2.54
N GLU A 27 22.33 -1.46 1.59
CA GLU A 27 21.14 -0.95 0.92
C GLU A 27 19.84 -0.99 1.76
N ARG A 28 19.85 -1.45 3.02
CA ARG A 28 18.65 -1.56 3.89
C ARG A 28 17.87 -0.24 4.00
N PHE A 29 18.56 0.89 3.87
CA PHE A 29 17.98 2.23 3.89
C PHE A 29 17.73 2.82 2.48
N ASN A 30 18.07 2.09 1.41
CA ASN A 30 17.94 2.53 0.02
C ASN A 30 16.64 2.05 -0.65
N SER A 31 15.78 1.30 0.05
CA SER A 31 14.49 0.93 -0.52
C SER A 31 13.58 2.16 -0.67
N LYS A 32 13.55 2.71 -1.89
CA LYS A 32 12.67 3.82 -2.26
C LYS A 32 11.48 3.25 -3.02
N LYS A 33 10.27 3.70 -2.67
CA LYS A 33 9.08 3.43 -3.48
C LYS A 33 9.25 4.09 -4.86
N PRO A 34 8.68 3.51 -5.93
CA PRO A 34 8.70 4.13 -7.24
C PRO A 34 8.13 5.55 -7.19
N GLU A 35 8.67 6.43 -8.02
CA GLU A 35 8.13 7.78 -8.14
C GLU A 35 6.69 7.71 -8.67
N TYR A 36 5.81 8.45 -7.99
CA TYR A 36 4.41 8.47 -8.32
C TYR A 36 3.88 9.90 -8.40
N HIS A 37 2.93 10.07 -9.31
CA HIS A 37 2.20 11.31 -9.53
C HIS A 37 0.72 10.97 -9.67
N ARG A 38 -0.14 11.78 -9.07
CA ARG A 38 -1.59 11.59 -9.06
C ARG A 38 -2.26 12.95 -9.22
N LEU A 39 -3.23 13.01 -10.11
CA LEU A 39 -4.13 14.14 -10.29
C LEU A 39 -5.52 13.74 -9.85
N ASP A 40 -6.12 14.58 -9.01
CA ASP A 40 -7.50 14.48 -8.55
C ASP A 40 -8.23 15.76 -8.94
N ILE A 41 -9.48 15.64 -9.39
CA ILE A 41 -10.30 16.76 -9.83
C ILE A 41 -11.64 16.71 -9.11
N ARG A 42 -12.02 17.82 -8.50
CA ARG A 42 -13.35 17.98 -7.89
C ARG A 42 -14.06 19.18 -8.47
N VAL A 43 -15.33 18.98 -8.82
CA VAL A 43 -16.26 20.05 -9.21
C VAL A 43 -17.40 20.09 -8.20
N THR A 44 -17.70 21.29 -7.71
CA THR A 44 -18.78 21.54 -6.75
C THR A 44 -19.78 22.52 -7.34
N ALA A 45 -21.07 22.17 -7.31
CA ALA A 45 -22.18 23.02 -7.70
C ALA A 45 -22.99 23.44 -6.47
N PHE A 46 -23.22 24.75 -6.35
CA PHE A 46 -23.99 25.36 -5.27
C PHE A 46 -25.38 25.71 -5.79
N ALA A 47 -26.42 25.36 -5.03
CA ALA A 47 -27.79 25.69 -5.37
C ALA A 47 -28.56 26.10 -4.11
N ARG A 48 -29.52 27.01 -4.26
CA ARG A 48 -30.42 27.40 -3.18
C ARG A 48 -31.85 27.16 -3.62
N PHE A 49 -32.52 26.23 -2.96
CA PHE A 49 -33.93 25.95 -3.19
C PHE A 49 -34.59 25.43 -1.91
N TRP A 50 -35.90 25.69 -1.77
CA TRP A 50 -36.68 25.40 -0.56
C TRP A 50 -36.17 26.05 0.72
N GLY A 51 -35.51 27.21 0.62
CA GLY A 51 -34.90 27.89 1.76
C GLY A 51 -33.63 27.23 2.29
N LEU A 52 -33.19 26.13 1.67
CA LEU A 52 -32.00 25.36 2.04
C LEU A 52 -30.84 25.65 1.10
N ASP A 53 -29.62 25.58 1.63
CA ASP A 53 -28.39 25.70 0.84
C ASP A 53 -27.86 24.29 0.51
N TRP A 54 -27.82 23.98 -0.79
CA TRP A 54 -27.38 22.70 -1.33
C TRP A 54 -26.00 22.82 -1.94
N ASN A 55 -25.13 21.84 -1.63
CA ASN A 55 -23.84 21.68 -2.29
C ASN A 55 -23.76 20.27 -2.86
N PHE A 56 -23.66 20.16 -4.19
CA PHE A 56 -23.40 18.91 -4.90
C PHE A 56 -21.94 18.87 -5.30
N TYR A 57 -21.28 17.72 -5.18
CA TYR A 57 -19.91 17.57 -5.63
C TYR A 57 -19.71 16.27 -6.39
N LEU A 58 -18.90 16.36 -7.45
CA LEU A 58 -18.35 15.23 -8.17
C LEU A 58 -16.84 15.27 -8.01
N ASP A 59 -16.27 14.23 -7.44
CA ASP A 59 -14.84 14.06 -7.21
C ASP A 59 -14.33 12.87 -8.05
N VAL A 60 -13.31 13.10 -8.85
CA VAL A 60 -12.66 12.06 -9.65
C VAL A 60 -11.22 11.95 -9.18
N ILE A 61 -10.97 10.87 -8.45
CA ILE A 61 -9.65 10.51 -7.94
C ILE A 61 -8.87 9.74 -8.99
N ASN A 62 -7.56 10.00 -9.07
CA ASN A 62 -6.62 9.28 -9.94
C ASN A 62 -7.04 9.33 -11.40
N VAL A 63 -7.17 10.54 -11.94
CA VAL A 63 -7.63 10.79 -13.33
C VAL A 63 -6.78 10.05 -14.37
N TYR A 64 -5.50 9.81 -14.08
CA TYR A 64 -4.59 9.05 -14.96
C TYR A 64 -4.82 7.53 -14.91
N ASN A 65 -5.68 7.03 -14.03
CA ASN A 65 -5.93 5.61 -13.77
C ASN A 65 -4.63 4.81 -13.55
N ARG A 66 -3.63 5.41 -12.87
CA ARG A 66 -2.32 4.79 -12.67
C ARG A 66 -2.31 3.94 -11.40
N SER A 67 -1.82 2.71 -11.50
CA SER A 67 -1.60 1.86 -10.32
C SER A 67 -0.33 2.32 -9.57
N ASN A 68 -0.53 3.17 -8.56
CA ASN A 68 0.56 3.70 -7.73
C ASN A 68 0.76 2.79 -6.50
N ILE A 69 1.97 2.27 -6.33
CA ILE A 69 2.32 1.40 -5.18
C ILE A 69 2.46 2.25 -3.92
N ILE A 70 1.62 2.01 -2.92
CA ILE A 70 1.66 2.68 -1.61
C ILE A 70 2.33 1.83 -0.54
N GLY A 71 2.26 0.51 -0.69
CA GLY A 71 2.68 -0.44 0.34
C GLY A 71 3.41 -1.63 -0.26
N TYR A 72 4.24 -2.24 0.56
CA TYR A 72 4.72 -3.60 0.34
C TYR A 72 4.37 -4.37 1.60
N ASP A 73 3.58 -5.41 1.45
CA ASP A 73 3.25 -6.33 2.52
C ASP A 73 4.24 -7.49 2.47
N TYR A 74 4.93 -7.70 3.59
CA TYR A 74 5.91 -8.77 3.73
C TYR A 74 5.24 -9.94 4.42
N TYR A 75 5.42 -11.14 3.87
CA TYR A 75 4.88 -12.38 4.44
C TYR A 75 5.89 -13.50 4.31
N VAL A 76 5.74 -14.55 5.11
CA VAL A 76 6.60 -15.73 5.06
C VAL A 76 5.85 -16.83 4.31
N THR A 77 6.49 -17.44 3.31
CA THR A 77 5.90 -18.55 2.54
C THR A 77 6.01 -19.87 3.31
N GLU A 78 5.35 -20.93 2.83
CA GLU A 78 5.44 -22.27 3.43
C GLU A 78 6.87 -22.83 3.37
N GLU A 79 7.65 -22.44 2.37
CA GLU A 79 9.07 -22.75 2.18
C GLU A 79 10.00 -21.92 3.08
N LYS A 80 9.44 -21.09 3.99
CA LYS A 80 10.15 -20.18 4.90
C LYS A 80 10.91 -19.06 4.17
N GLU A 81 10.51 -18.72 2.95
CA GLU A 81 11.07 -17.60 2.19
C GLU A 81 10.30 -16.30 2.47
N LEU A 82 10.96 -15.15 2.27
CA LEU A 82 10.33 -13.83 2.42
C LEU A 82 9.60 -13.44 1.12
N GLY A 83 8.28 -13.49 1.13
CA GLY A 83 7.42 -12.97 0.07
C GLY A 83 7.16 -11.47 0.20
N ILE A 84 7.03 -10.79 -0.95
CA ILE A 84 6.71 -9.36 -1.02
C ILE A 84 5.48 -9.17 -1.92
N LYS A 85 4.42 -8.56 -1.39
CA LYS A 85 3.20 -8.23 -2.14
C LYS A 85 3.03 -6.71 -2.25
N PRO A 86 3.01 -6.12 -3.45
CA PRO A 86 2.75 -4.71 -3.61
C PRO A 86 1.26 -4.41 -3.38
N THR A 87 0.98 -3.37 -2.60
CA THR A 87 -0.36 -2.83 -2.39
C THR A 87 -0.46 -1.49 -3.12
N SER A 88 -1.40 -1.42 -4.07
CA SER A 88 -1.64 -0.25 -4.92
C SER A 88 -2.77 0.62 -4.38
N MET A 89 -2.75 1.92 -4.71
CA MET A 89 -3.91 2.80 -4.53
C MET A 89 -5.10 2.31 -5.34
N PHE A 90 -6.28 2.87 -5.01
CA PHE A 90 -7.44 2.76 -5.87
C PHE A 90 -7.13 3.24 -7.31
N PRO A 91 -7.72 2.58 -8.31
CA PRO A 91 -7.71 3.04 -9.70
C PRO A 91 -8.53 4.34 -9.82
N ILE A 92 -8.91 4.74 -11.03
CA ILE A 92 -9.82 5.86 -11.20
C ILE A 92 -11.11 5.64 -10.41
N LEU A 93 -11.46 6.60 -9.54
CA LEU A 93 -12.60 6.49 -8.64
C LEU A 93 -13.47 7.76 -8.72
N PRO A 94 -14.61 7.71 -9.43
CA PRO A 94 -15.61 8.77 -9.39
C PRO A 94 -16.46 8.66 -8.12
N THR A 95 -16.64 9.77 -7.42
CA THR A 95 -17.42 9.88 -6.19
C THR A 95 -18.41 11.04 -6.32
N LEU A 96 -19.69 10.76 -6.15
CA LEU A 96 -20.74 11.78 -6.10
C LEU A 96 -21.19 11.95 -4.66
N GLY A 97 -21.39 13.20 -4.24
CA GLY A 97 -22.02 13.48 -2.96
C GLY A 97 -22.76 14.80 -2.95
N PHE A 98 -23.56 14.98 -1.90
CA PHE A 98 -24.30 16.21 -1.66
C PHE A 98 -24.34 16.53 -0.17
N SER A 99 -24.54 17.80 0.15
CA SER A 99 -24.75 18.29 1.51
C SER A 99 -25.81 19.37 1.51
N ILE A 100 -26.57 19.44 2.59
CA ILE A 100 -27.66 20.40 2.80
C ILE A 100 -27.35 21.15 4.09
N LYS A 101 -27.49 22.48 4.06
CA LYS A 101 -27.43 23.33 5.26
C LYS A 101 -28.81 23.97 5.48
N PHE A 102 -29.22 24.01 6.74
CA PHE A 102 -30.50 24.54 7.23
C PHE A 102 -30.32 25.90 7.88
#